data_AF-A0A388JQC8-F1
#
_entry.id   AF-A0A388JQC8-F1
#
_cell.length_a   1.000
_cell.length_b   1.000
_cell.length_c   1.000
_cell.angle_alpha   90.00
_cell.angle_beta   90.00
_cell.angle_gamma   90.00
#
_symmetry.space_group_name_H-M   'P 1'
#
loop_
_entity.id
_entity.type
_entity.pdbx_description
1 polymer ?
#
loop_
_entity_poly.entity_id
_entity_poly.type
_entity_poly.pdbx_seq_one_letter_code
_entity_poly.pdbx_strand_id
1 'polypeptide(L)'
;MKLPFTFCNKKDENLLLWIVKIQTYVGTAPVEEPFQVAFSTSCLGGEAKEWVLAEANAARFEDIGEWAGTLTLKQFLAKIKERFLDKTTADKAFDQLTSIGQKHWTSVESLSREVDRLLQVPGLNLQDNQILYIYSRALPGPIRGQLVAKSKSGKYKYRQFRDLALQREQMTSQVKNTYASVVKHGGGGGGGVGYRKRVLWRQKRQDHTLVVFDDETVERWPLEAEGVGNSSDSAKGEVTAAVVNKGGPRPPGKKKRPRSFPEHPGIAAGKP
;
A
#
# COMPACT_ATOMS: atom_id res chain seq x y z
N MET A 1 -14.76 -40.91 12.35
CA MET A 1 -15.08 -39.58 12.92
C MET A 1 -14.08 -38.57 12.35
N LYS A 2 -14.51 -37.37 11.96
CA LYS A 2 -13.60 -36.30 11.51
C LYS A 2 -13.25 -35.44 12.71
N LEU A 3 -11.98 -35.40 13.10
CA LEU A 3 -11.54 -34.55 14.21
C LEU A 3 -11.59 -33.07 13.80
N PRO A 4 -11.87 -32.13 14.72
CA PRO A 4 -12.05 -30.71 14.41
C PRO A 4 -10.79 -30.01 13.84
N PHE A 5 -9.64 -30.67 13.88
CA PHE A 5 -8.36 -30.19 13.33
C PHE A 5 -7.75 -31.22 12.37
N THR A 6 -8.56 -31.91 11.56
CA THR A 6 -8.05 -32.83 10.54
C THR A 6 -7.38 -32.05 9.39
N PHE A 7 -6.14 -32.39 9.01
CA PHE A 7 -5.44 -31.83 7.84
C PHE A 7 -5.51 -32.78 6.65
N CYS A 8 -5.96 -32.29 5.50
CA CYS A 8 -6.19 -33.05 4.27
C CYS A 8 -5.39 -32.54 3.07
N ASN A 9 -4.50 -31.56 3.25
CA ASN A 9 -3.77 -30.86 2.18
C ASN A 9 -4.69 -30.15 1.16
N LYS A 10 -5.75 -29.50 1.64
CA LYS A 10 -6.65 -28.71 0.76
C LYS A 10 -6.16 -27.27 0.58
N LYS A 11 -6.58 -26.63 -0.51
CA LYS A 11 -6.16 -25.25 -0.87
C LYS A 11 -6.46 -24.20 0.20
N ASP A 12 -7.49 -24.40 1.00
CA ASP A 12 -7.95 -23.52 2.08
C ASP A 12 -7.37 -23.90 3.46
N GLU A 13 -6.67 -25.03 3.57
CA GLU A 13 -6.08 -25.49 4.82
C GLU A 13 -4.69 -24.91 5.02
N ASN A 14 -4.39 -24.46 6.24
CA ASN A 14 -3.08 -23.93 6.59
C ASN A 14 -2.28 -24.96 7.39
N LEU A 15 -1.27 -25.55 6.75
CA LEU A 15 -0.42 -26.58 7.37
C LEU A 15 0.26 -26.07 8.64
N LEU A 16 0.81 -24.85 8.62
CA LEU A 16 1.53 -24.31 9.77
C LEU A 16 0.60 -24.07 10.96
N LEU A 17 -0.62 -23.59 10.71
CA LEU A 17 -1.64 -23.46 11.74
C LEU A 17 -2.05 -24.82 12.32
N TRP A 18 -2.18 -25.85 11.47
CA TRP A 18 -2.45 -27.21 11.93
C TRP A 18 -1.33 -27.74 12.83
N ILE A 19 -0.06 -27.54 12.45
CA ILE A 19 1.09 -27.94 13.27
C ILE A 19 1.08 -27.27 14.62
N VAL A 20 0.81 -25.96 14.68
CA VAL A 20 0.69 -25.23 15.95
C VAL A 20 -0.43 -25.83 16.81
N LYS A 21 -1.60 -26.12 16.23
CA LYS A 21 -2.72 -26.75 16.97
C LYS A 21 -2.34 -28.12 17.56
N ILE A 22 -1.67 -28.97 16.77
CA ILE A 22 -1.19 -30.28 17.24
C ILE A 22 -0.18 -30.11 18.38
N GLN A 23 0.82 -29.23 18.21
CA GLN A 23 1.84 -28.99 19.24
C GLN A 23 1.22 -28.44 20.53
N THR A 24 0.27 -27.51 20.43
CA THR A 24 -0.45 -26.98 21.58
C THR A 24 -1.26 -28.07 22.27
N TYR A 25 -2.04 -28.85 21.53
CA TYR A 25 -2.88 -29.91 22.11
C TYR A 25 -2.04 -30.95 22.85
N VAL A 26 -1.03 -31.49 22.16
CA VAL A 26 -0.14 -32.51 22.72
C VAL A 26 0.67 -31.96 23.89
N GLY A 27 1.16 -30.73 23.80
CA GLY A 27 1.92 -30.10 24.89
C GLY A 27 1.11 -29.82 26.15
N THR A 28 -0.23 -29.75 26.05
CA THR A 28 -1.13 -29.57 27.19
C THR A 28 -1.71 -30.86 27.75
N ALA A 29 -1.57 -31.98 27.04
CA ALA A 29 -2.13 -33.27 27.44
C ALA A 29 -1.03 -34.15 28.09
N PRO A 30 -1.34 -34.90 29.17
CA PRO A 30 -0.41 -35.86 29.78
C PRO A 30 -0.32 -37.13 28.93
N VAL A 31 0.16 -37.01 27.70
CA VAL A 31 0.25 -38.10 26.72
C VAL A 31 1.72 -38.46 26.55
N GLU A 32 2.06 -39.73 26.79
CA GLU A 32 3.42 -40.23 26.57
C GLU A 32 3.82 -40.10 25.09
N GLU A 33 5.10 -39.82 24.85
CA GLU A 33 5.69 -39.55 23.54
C GLU A 33 5.24 -40.49 22.39
N PRO A 34 5.20 -41.82 22.55
CA PRO A 34 4.75 -42.73 21.47
C PRO A 34 3.29 -42.51 21.05
N PHE A 35 2.41 -42.10 21.97
CA PHE A 35 1.00 -41.84 21.64
C PHE A 35 0.78 -40.49 20.96
N GLN A 36 1.74 -39.57 21.06
CA GLN A 36 1.65 -38.24 20.44
C GLN A 36 1.67 -38.32 18.92
N VAL A 37 2.53 -39.18 18.35
CA VAL A 37 2.63 -39.37 16.90
C VAL A 37 1.44 -40.16 16.38
N ALA A 38 0.99 -41.19 17.10
CA ALA A 38 -0.21 -41.94 16.74
C ALA A 38 -1.45 -41.02 16.70
N PHE A 39 -1.63 -40.18 17.73
CA PHE A 39 -2.67 -39.15 17.75
C PHE A 39 -2.54 -38.18 16.58
N SER A 40 -1.35 -37.62 16.35
CA SER A 40 -1.12 -36.64 15.28
C SER A 40 -1.40 -37.23 13.89
N THR A 41 -1.05 -38.51 13.70
CA THR A 41 -1.34 -39.27 12.47
C THR A 41 -2.83 -39.50 12.29
N SER A 42 -3.57 -39.78 13.37
CA SER A 42 -5.04 -39.90 13.32
C SER A 42 -5.75 -38.61 12.91
N CYS A 43 -5.07 -37.47 13.03
CA CYS A 43 -5.55 -36.14 12.64
C CYS A 43 -5.24 -35.78 11.18
N LEU A 44 -4.79 -36.74 10.39
CA LEU A 44 -4.61 -36.59 8.96
C LEU A 44 -5.76 -37.22 8.18
N GLY A 45 -6.14 -36.59 7.09
CA GLY A 45 -7.13 -37.08 6.14
C GLY A 45 -6.67 -36.88 4.70
N GLY A 46 -7.48 -37.32 3.74
CA GLY A 46 -7.23 -37.11 2.32
C GLY A 46 -5.81 -37.51 1.90
N GLU A 47 -5.17 -36.66 1.09
CA GLU A 47 -3.82 -36.88 0.58
C GLU A 47 -2.77 -37.04 1.70
N ALA A 48 -2.92 -36.31 2.80
CA ALA A 48 -1.98 -36.39 3.91
C ALA A 48 -2.00 -37.76 4.61
N LYS A 49 -3.18 -38.39 4.71
CA LYS A 49 -3.31 -39.74 5.27
C LYS A 49 -2.73 -40.81 4.33
N GLU A 50 -3.04 -40.70 3.03
CA GLU A 50 -2.49 -41.63 2.02
C GLU A 50 -0.95 -41.58 1.96
N TRP A 51 -0.37 -40.39 2.14
CA TRP A 51 1.08 -40.25 2.21
C TRP A 51 1.67 -40.96 3.45
N VAL A 52 1.06 -40.83 4.62
CA VAL A 52 1.54 -41.54 5.82
C VAL A 52 1.45 -43.06 5.65
N LEU A 53 0.35 -43.56 5.05
CA LEU A 53 0.22 -44.98 4.71
C LEU A 53 1.36 -45.45 3.80
N ALA A 54 1.67 -44.67 2.76
CA ALA A 54 2.77 -44.98 1.86
C ALA A 54 4.14 -44.96 2.55
N GLU A 55 4.38 -44.01 3.45
CA GLU A 55 5.63 -43.89 4.22
C GLU A 55 5.83 -45.08 5.17
N ALA A 56 4.76 -45.52 5.86
CA ALA A 56 4.80 -46.71 6.73
C ALA A 56 5.08 -47.99 5.92
N ASN A 57 4.39 -48.16 4.80
CA ASN A 57 4.61 -49.29 3.89
C ASN A 57 6.04 -49.31 3.33
N ALA A 58 6.60 -48.16 2.95
CA ALA A 58 7.97 -48.05 2.47
C ALA A 58 9.00 -48.43 3.55
N ALA A 59 8.68 -48.17 4.82
CA ALA A 59 9.45 -48.58 5.98
C ALA A 59 9.18 -50.03 6.42
N ARG A 60 8.35 -50.79 5.68
CA ARG A 60 7.96 -52.19 5.96
C ARG A 60 7.14 -52.39 7.24
N PHE A 61 6.37 -51.39 7.64
CA PHE A 61 5.39 -51.50 8.71
C PHE A 61 4.01 -51.80 8.15
N GLU A 62 3.33 -52.81 8.69
CA GLU A 62 1.91 -53.10 8.39
C GLU A 62 0.97 -52.27 9.26
N ASP A 63 1.37 -51.97 10.50
CA ASP A 63 0.63 -51.09 11.41
C ASP A 63 1.21 -49.67 11.44
N ILE A 64 0.33 -48.68 11.26
CA ILE A 64 0.69 -47.26 11.32
C ILE A 64 1.06 -46.86 12.75
N GLY A 65 0.45 -47.50 13.76
CA GLY A 65 0.74 -47.25 15.17
C GLY A 65 2.18 -47.61 15.51
N GLU A 66 2.63 -48.79 15.07
CA GLU A 66 4.03 -49.22 15.20
C GLU A 66 5.00 -48.29 14.48
N TRP A 67 4.70 -47.91 13.24
CA TRP A 67 5.50 -46.93 12.51
C TRP A 67 5.56 -45.58 13.23
N ALA A 68 4.42 -45.08 13.71
CA ALA A 68 4.32 -43.83 14.45
C ALA A 68 5.15 -43.87 15.75
N GLY A 69 5.18 -45.02 16.43
CA GLY A 69 5.99 -45.23 17.64
C GLY A 69 7.50 -45.15 17.40
N THR A 70 7.98 -45.26 16.15
CA THR A 70 9.41 -45.10 15.82
C THR A 70 9.85 -43.63 15.72
N LEU A 71 8.91 -42.69 15.67
CA LEU A 71 9.18 -41.27 15.47
C LEU A 71 8.91 -40.48 16.75
N THR A 72 9.72 -39.44 16.96
CA THR A 72 9.34 -38.36 17.88
C THR A 72 8.34 -37.43 17.20
N LEU A 73 7.51 -36.72 17.98
CA LEU A 73 6.59 -35.71 17.44
C LEU A 73 7.33 -34.67 16.59
N LYS A 74 8.53 -34.27 17.01
CA LYS A 74 9.37 -33.32 16.27
C LYS A 74 9.77 -33.85 14.89
N GLN A 75 10.18 -35.11 14.79
CA GLN A 75 10.55 -35.75 13.51
C GLN A 75 9.33 -35.89 12.59
N PHE A 76 8.20 -36.34 13.13
CA PHE A 76 6.96 -36.46 12.37
C PHE A 76 6.50 -35.13 11.78
N LEU A 77 6.44 -34.07 12.60
CA LEU A 77 6.05 -32.74 12.13
C LEU A 77 7.05 -32.16 11.12
N ALA A 78 8.34 -32.49 11.22
CA ALA A 78 9.33 -32.09 10.23
C ALA A 78 9.09 -32.77 8.86
N LYS A 79 8.82 -34.09 8.84
CA LYS A 79 8.48 -34.82 7.60
C LYS A 79 7.21 -34.27 6.95
N ILE A 80 6.17 -34.00 7.74
CA ILE A 80 4.92 -33.40 7.24
C ILE A 80 5.18 -32.01 6.62
N LYS A 81 5.97 -31.16 7.29
CA LYS A 81 6.38 -29.85 6.72
C LYS A 81 7.12 -30.03 5.42
N GLU A 82 8.11 -30.93 5.38
CA GLU A 82 8.92 -31.13 4.18
C GLU A 82 8.09 -31.58 2.97
N ARG A 83 7.09 -32.43 3.20
CA ARG A 83 6.23 -32.98 2.16
C ARG A 83 5.20 -31.98 1.65
N PHE A 84 4.51 -31.28 2.55
CA PHE A 84 3.30 -30.51 2.23
C PHE A 84 3.47 -29.00 2.29
N LEU A 85 4.57 -28.48 2.83
CA LEU A 85 4.87 -27.06 2.74
C LEU A 85 5.38 -26.75 1.33
N ASP A 86 4.62 -25.97 0.56
CA ASP A 86 5.10 -25.50 -0.74
C ASP A 86 6.31 -24.56 -0.52
N LYS A 87 7.50 -25.13 -0.75
CA LYS A 87 8.80 -24.45 -0.62
C LYS A 87 8.92 -23.24 -1.53
N THR A 88 8.15 -23.19 -2.62
CA THR A 88 8.15 -22.09 -3.59
C THR A 88 7.17 -20.98 -3.24
N THR A 89 6.34 -21.13 -2.20
CA THR A 89 5.32 -20.11 -1.86
C THR A 89 5.95 -18.78 -1.49
N ALA A 90 7.04 -18.81 -0.71
CA ALA A 90 7.76 -17.60 -0.33
C ALA A 90 8.40 -16.93 -1.55
N ASP A 91 9.02 -17.71 -2.43
CA ASP A 91 9.63 -17.23 -3.68
C ASP A 91 8.58 -16.59 -4.60
N LYS A 92 7.45 -17.28 -4.82
CA LYS A 92 6.32 -16.76 -5.60
C LYS A 92 5.78 -15.46 -5.00
N ALA A 93 5.64 -15.40 -3.67
CA ALA A 93 5.15 -14.19 -3.00
C ALA A 93 6.16 -13.04 -3.12
N PHE A 94 7.46 -13.32 -3.08
CA PHE A 94 8.53 -12.35 -3.32
C PHE A 94 8.50 -11.83 -4.77
N ASP A 95 8.35 -12.72 -5.75
CA ASP A 95 8.21 -12.37 -7.17
C ASP A 95 6.95 -11.51 -7.41
N GLN A 96 5.83 -11.87 -6.80
CA GLN A 96 4.60 -11.08 -6.85
C GLN A 96 4.77 -9.70 -6.21
N LEU A 97 5.49 -9.60 -5.10
CA LEU A 97 5.73 -8.32 -4.44
C LEU A 97 6.66 -7.43 -5.26
N THR A 98 7.73 -7.98 -5.83
CA THR A 98 8.68 -7.21 -6.65
C THR A 98 8.09 -6.75 -7.98
N SER A 99 7.17 -7.53 -8.56
CA SER A 99 6.41 -7.16 -9.76
C SER A 99 5.18 -6.29 -9.49
N ILE A 100 4.83 -6.02 -8.22
CA ILE A 100 3.58 -5.34 -7.86
C ILE A 100 3.46 -3.93 -8.47
N GLY A 101 4.59 -3.25 -8.69
CA GLY A 101 4.64 -1.93 -9.31
C GLY A 101 4.38 -1.92 -10.83
N GLN A 102 4.37 -3.09 -11.48
CA GLN A 102 4.05 -3.22 -12.90
C GLN A 102 2.53 -3.23 -13.14
N LYS A 103 1.75 -3.58 -12.12
CA LYS A 103 0.28 -3.57 -12.18
C LYS A 103 -0.24 -2.13 -12.05
N HIS A 104 -1.29 -1.81 -12.81
CA HIS A 104 -2.00 -0.54 -12.64
C HIS A 104 -2.99 -0.64 -11.48
N TRP A 105 -2.71 0.06 -10.39
CA TRP A 105 -3.57 0.13 -9.21
C TRP A 105 -4.54 1.31 -9.32
N THR A 106 -5.84 1.04 -9.16
CA THR A 106 -6.88 2.07 -9.18
C THR A 106 -7.07 2.76 -7.83
N SER A 107 -6.72 2.09 -6.74
CA SER A 107 -6.79 2.65 -5.39
C SER A 107 -5.60 2.22 -4.51
N VAL A 108 -5.32 3.04 -3.50
CA VAL A 108 -4.35 2.73 -2.44
C VAL A 108 -4.85 1.58 -1.58
N GLU A 109 -6.16 1.50 -1.33
CA GLU A 109 -6.77 0.40 -0.58
C GLU A 109 -6.55 -0.97 -1.23
N SER A 110 -6.76 -1.07 -2.54
CA SER A 110 -6.57 -2.34 -3.26
C SER A 110 -5.11 -2.78 -3.28
N LEU A 111 -4.17 -1.84 -3.49
CA LEU A 111 -2.74 -2.09 -3.38
C LEU A 111 -2.35 -2.55 -1.96
N SER A 112 -2.83 -1.85 -0.94
CA SER A 112 -2.55 -2.17 0.47
C SER A 112 -2.97 -3.58 0.82
N ARG A 113 -4.19 -3.96 0.42
CA ARG A 113 -4.74 -5.30 0.66
C ARG A 113 -3.88 -6.39 0.02
N GLU A 114 -3.40 -6.18 -1.20
CA GLU A 114 -2.57 -7.18 -1.87
C GLU A 114 -1.19 -7.29 -1.22
N VAL A 115 -0.54 -6.17 -0.88
CA VAL A 115 0.75 -6.21 -0.16
C VAL A 115 0.58 -6.90 1.19
N ASP A 116 -0.45 -6.56 1.97
CA ASP A 116 -0.71 -7.18 3.27
C ASP A 116 -1.02 -8.68 3.15
N ARG A 117 -1.66 -9.12 2.06
CA ARG A 117 -1.90 -10.53 1.76
C ARG A 117 -0.57 -11.25 1.48
N LEU A 118 0.30 -10.66 0.68
CA LEU A 118 1.61 -11.24 0.36
C LEU A 118 2.51 -11.33 1.59
N LEU A 119 2.55 -10.28 2.43
CA LEU A 119 3.35 -10.25 3.65
C LEU A 119 2.94 -11.28 4.73
N GLN A 120 1.75 -11.88 4.62
CA GLN A 120 1.32 -12.96 5.51
C GLN A 120 1.98 -14.31 5.16
N VAL A 121 2.62 -14.45 4.01
CA VAL A 121 3.28 -15.69 3.60
C VAL A 121 4.51 -15.94 4.49
N PRO A 122 4.54 -17.03 5.27
CA PRO A 122 5.67 -17.36 6.11
C PRO A 122 6.92 -17.65 5.29
N GLY A 123 8.09 -17.20 5.77
CA GLY A 123 9.37 -17.37 5.07
C GLY A 123 9.76 -16.18 4.18
N LEU A 124 8.88 -15.21 3.96
CA LEU A 124 9.26 -13.95 3.34
C LEU A 124 10.21 -13.14 4.25
N ASN A 125 11.46 -13.00 3.81
CA ASN A 125 12.47 -12.24 4.54
C ASN A 125 12.68 -10.85 3.92
N LEU A 126 11.70 -9.97 4.09
CA LEU A 126 11.75 -8.60 3.60
C LEU A 126 11.83 -7.61 4.76
N GLN A 127 12.79 -6.70 4.66
CA GLN A 127 12.93 -5.61 5.59
C GLN A 127 11.86 -4.53 5.32
N ASP A 128 11.42 -3.85 6.38
CA ASP A 128 10.35 -2.86 6.32
C ASP A 128 10.60 -1.73 5.30
N ASN A 129 11.88 -1.35 5.13
CA ASN A 129 12.33 -0.37 4.15
C ASN A 129 12.20 -0.87 2.70
N GLN A 130 12.44 -2.16 2.44
CA GLN A 130 12.26 -2.77 1.12
C GLN A 130 10.78 -2.81 0.74
N ILE A 131 9.93 -3.20 1.69
CA ILE A 131 8.47 -3.22 1.52
C ILE A 131 7.96 -1.79 1.23
N LEU A 132 8.39 -0.82 2.02
CA LEU A 132 8.01 0.59 1.83
C LEU A 132 8.48 1.12 0.47
N TYR A 133 9.69 0.76 0.03
CA TYR A 133 10.20 1.14 -1.28
C TYR A 133 9.29 0.61 -2.40
N ILE A 134 9.01 -0.70 -2.41
CA ILE A 134 8.15 -1.36 -3.38
C ILE A 134 6.76 -0.70 -3.39
N TYR A 135 6.14 -0.59 -2.22
CA TYR A 135 4.81 -0.01 -2.05
C TYR A 135 4.73 1.43 -2.56
N SER A 136 5.73 2.27 -2.23
CA SER A 136 5.75 3.67 -2.65
C SER A 136 5.83 3.85 -4.17
N ARG A 137 6.47 2.92 -4.88
CA ARG A 137 6.54 2.93 -6.35
C ARG A 137 5.24 2.46 -7.01
N ALA A 138 4.55 1.52 -6.38
CA ALA A 138 3.30 0.93 -6.85
C ALA A 138 2.06 1.82 -6.60
N LEU A 139 2.18 2.86 -5.76
CA LEU A 139 1.08 3.79 -5.48
C LEU A 139 0.48 4.39 -6.78
N PRO A 140 -0.86 4.61 -6.81
CA PRO A 140 -1.50 5.34 -7.90
C PRO A 140 -0.87 6.72 -8.12
N GLY A 141 -0.71 7.11 -9.39
CA GLY A 141 0.02 8.33 -9.80
C GLY A 141 -0.28 9.60 -8.97
N PRO A 142 -1.57 9.97 -8.77
CA PRO A 142 -1.93 11.17 -8.02
C PRO A 142 -1.45 11.17 -6.56
N ILE A 143 -1.48 10.01 -5.91
CA ILE A 143 -1.05 9.86 -4.51
C ILE A 143 0.46 9.71 -4.44
N ARG A 144 1.05 8.96 -5.38
CA ARG A 144 2.50 8.76 -5.50
C ARG A 144 3.25 10.09 -5.62
N GLY A 145 2.76 11.00 -6.47
CA GLY A 145 3.36 12.33 -6.64
C GLY A 145 3.42 13.15 -5.35
N GLN A 146 2.42 13.00 -4.47
CA GLN A 146 2.35 13.72 -3.19
C GLN A 146 3.22 13.10 -2.10
N LEU A 147 3.49 11.80 -2.17
CA LEU A 147 4.11 11.04 -1.08
C LEU A 147 5.54 10.55 -1.37
N VAL A 148 6.02 10.66 -2.60
CA VAL A 148 7.37 10.17 -2.99
C VAL A 148 8.50 10.81 -2.17
N ALA A 149 8.39 12.10 -1.81
CA ALA A 149 9.39 12.75 -0.96
C ALA A 149 9.33 12.22 0.49
N LYS A 150 8.13 11.86 0.96
CA LYS A 150 7.93 11.33 2.32
C LYS A 150 8.42 9.90 2.45
N SER A 151 8.26 9.06 1.42
CA SER A 151 8.77 7.69 1.45
C SER A 151 10.30 7.64 1.58
N LYS A 152 11.01 8.62 1.00
CA LYS A 152 12.48 8.72 1.07
C LYS A 152 13.03 9.35 2.35
N SER A 153 12.17 9.82 3.25
CA SER A 153 12.60 10.56 4.45
C SER A 153 13.24 9.68 5.53
N GLY A 154 13.14 8.35 5.42
CA GLY A 154 13.58 7.40 6.46
C GLY A 154 12.73 7.43 7.74
N LYS A 155 11.74 8.32 7.82
CA LYS A 155 10.91 8.53 9.04
C LYS A 155 9.79 7.51 9.21
N TYR A 156 9.39 6.84 8.12
CA TYR A 156 8.21 6.00 8.10
C TYR A 156 8.58 4.53 7.96
N LYS A 157 7.86 3.69 8.71
CA LYS A 157 7.74 2.26 8.46
C LYS A 157 6.63 1.98 7.44
N TYR A 158 6.59 0.76 6.90
CA TYR A 158 5.59 0.38 5.88
C TYR A 158 4.16 0.69 6.35
N ARG A 159 3.77 0.19 7.53
CA ARG A 159 2.40 0.37 8.05
C ARG A 159 2.01 1.85 8.19
N GLN A 160 2.91 2.66 8.74
CA GLN A 160 2.68 4.10 8.91
C GLN A 160 2.54 4.82 7.55
N PHE A 161 3.37 4.45 6.58
CA PHE A 161 3.30 5.03 5.23
C PHE A 161 2.05 4.59 4.47
N ARG A 162 1.63 3.34 4.64
CA ARG A 162 0.37 2.79 4.10
C ARG A 162 -0.83 3.58 4.62
N ASP A 163 -0.92 3.78 5.94
CA ASP A 163 -2.02 4.52 6.56
C ASP A 163 -2.03 6.01 6.12
N LEU A 164 -0.85 6.62 5.98
CA LEU A 164 -0.71 7.96 5.40
C LEU A 164 -1.21 8.02 3.95
N ALA A 165 -0.91 7.01 3.13
CA ALA A 165 -1.37 6.93 1.75
C ALA A 165 -2.88 6.77 1.66
N LEU A 166 -3.49 5.93 2.52
CA LEU A 166 -4.94 5.77 2.62
C LEU A 166 -5.62 7.09 3.01
N GLN A 167 -5.05 7.82 3.98
CA GLN A 167 -5.55 9.14 4.35
C GLN A 167 -5.53 10.13 3.18
N ARG A 168 -4.48 10.11 2.35
CA ARG A 168 -4.39 10.96 1.15
C ARG A 168 -5.41 10.59 0.08
N GLU A 169 -5.66 9.31 -0.12
CA GLU A 169 -6.70 8.84 -1.03
C GLU A 169 -8.09 9.29 -0.56
N GLN A 170 -8.44 9.06 0.70
CA GLN A 170 -9.73 9.47 1.26
C GLN A 170 -9.96 10.98 1.12
N MET A 171 -8.94 11.78 1.42
CA MET A 171 -8.99 13.22 1.25
C MET A 171 -9.19 13.64 -0.21
N THR A 172 -8.50 12.99 -1.15
CA THR A 172 -8.66 13.26 -2.59
C THR A 172 -10.07 12.90 -3.07
N SER A 173 -10.62 11.78 -2.61
CA SER A 173 -11.99 11.34 -2.94
C SER A 173 -13.04 12.29 -2.38
N GLN A 174 -12.89 12.76 -1.14
CA GLN A 174 -13.78 13.79 -0.57
C GLN A 174 -13.80 15.05 -1.42
N VAL A 175 -12.63 15.55 -1.83
CA VAL A 175 -12.52 16.75 -2.69
C VAL A 175 -13.20 16.53 -4.03
N LYS A 176 -13.00 15.38 -4.68
CA LYS A 176 -13.67 15.05 -5.94
C LYS A 176 -15.19 15.02 -5.80
N ASN A 177 -15.70 14.46 -4.72
CA ASN A 177 -17.14 14.40 -4.45
C ASN A 177 -17.72 15.79 -4.18
N THR A 178 -17.02 16.64 -3.42
CA THR A 178 -17.42 18.04 -3.19
C THR A 178 -17.37 18.86 -4.49
N TYR A 179 -16.38 18.65 -5.35
CA TYR A 179 -16.35 19.28 -6.67
C TYR A 179 -17.56 18.85 -7.52
N ALA A 180 -17.80 17.54 -7.61
CA ALA A 180 -18.93 17.00 -8.35
C ALA A 180 -20.28 17.53 -7.84
N SER A 181 -20.45 17.70 -6.52
CA SER A 181 -21.67 18.28 -5.95
C SER A 181 -21.81 19.78 -6.28
N VAL A 182 -20.73 20.56 -6.18
CA VAL A 182 -20.73 21.99 -6.55
C VAL A 182 -21.03 22.20 -8.04
N VAL A 183 -20.44 21.37 -8.91
CA VAL A 183 -20.69 21.42 -10.35
C VAL A 183 -22.14 21.02 -10.68
N LYS A 184 -22.69 19.98 -10.02
CA LYS A 184 -24.05 19.49 -10.29
C LYS A 184 -25.16 20.34 -9.68
N HIS A 185 -24.96 20.93 -8.49
CA HIS A 185 -26.00 21.67 -7.78
C HIS A 185 -25.83 23.20 -7.83
N GLY A 186 -24.66 23.72 -8.22
CA GLY A 186 -24.41 25.16 -8.40
C GLY A 186 -24.74 25.70 -9.80
N GLY A 187 -25.51 24.95 -10.60
CA GLY A 187 -25.90 25.28 -11.97
C GLY A 187 -27.32 25.84 -12.07
N GLY A 188 -27.66 26.83 -11.24
CA GLY A 188 -28.90 27.61 -11.34
C GLY A 188 -28.57 29.07 -11.60
N GLY A 189 -28.51 29.47 -12.88
CA GLY A 189 -28.52 30.88 -13.28
C GLY A 189 -27.46 31.28 -14.30
N GLY A 190 -27.93 31.66 -15.50
CA GLY A 190 -27.24 32.58 -16.40
C GLY A 190 -26.37 31.93 -17.47
N GLY A 191 -26.88 31.89 -18.70
CA GLY A 191 -26.15 31.45 -19.88
C GLY A 191 -24.89 32.28 -20.16
N GLY A 192 -23.82 31.59 -20.56
CA GLY A 192 -22.56 32.20 -20.97
C GLY A 192 -21.56 31.12 -21.37
N VAL A 193 -21.24 31.09 -22.66
CA VAL A 193 -20.38 30.13 -23.35
C VAL A 193 -19.00 30.00 -22.65
N GLY A 194 -18.59 28.77 -22.32
CA GLY A 194 -17.17 28.38 -22.28
C GLY A 194 -16.39 28.42 -20.94
N TYR A 195 -17.04 28.50 -19.77
CA TYR A 195 -16.31 28.62 -18.50
C TYR A 195 -16.10 27.27 -17.77
N ARG A 196 -14.93 26.63 -17.98
CA ARG A 196 -14.47 25.47 -17.17
C ARG A 196 -14.18 25.94 -15.74
N LYS A 197 -15.07 25.61 -14.78
CA LYS A 197 -14.92 25.94 -13.35
C LYS A 197 -13.77 25.11 -12.75
N ARG A 198 -12.83 25.73 -12.04
CA ARG A 198 -11.73 25.04 -11.34
C ARG A 198 -11.96 25.14 -9.84
N VAL A 199 -11.80 24.04 -9.10
CA VAL A 199 -11.83 24.07 -7.63
C VAL A 199 -10.42 23.98 -7.08
N LEU A 200 -10.01 25.08 -6.44
CA LEU A 200 -8.73 25.19 -5.77
C LEU A 200 -8.87 24.64 -4.34
N TRP A 201 -8.04 23.68 -3.98
CA TRP A 201 -7.99 23.16 -2.63
C TRP A 201 -6.74 23.68 -1.90
N ARG A 202 -6.95 24.20 -0.69
CA ARG A 202 -5.90 24.70 0.20
C ARG A 202 -5.87 23.85 1.47
N GLN A 203 -4.76 23.16 1.72
CA GLN A 203 -4.48 22.60 3.04
C GLN A 203 -3.29 23.31 3.65
N LYS A 204 -3.56 24.08 4.71
CA LYS A 204 -2.52 24.70 5.53
C LYS A 204 -1.77 23.60 6.28
N ARG A 205 -0.54 23.31 5.86
CA ARG A 205 0.44 22.47 6.58
C ARG A 205 1.71 23.29 6.76
N GLN A 206 2.61 22.83 7.64
CA GLN A 206 3.93 23.46 7.88
C GLN A 206 4.76 23.65 6.58
N ASP A 207 4.44 22.93 5.50
CA ASP A 207 5.05 22.99 4.17
C ASP A 207 4.25 23.80 3.13
N HIS A 208 3.22 24.58 3.53
CA HIS A 208 2.54 25.59 2.71
C HIS A 208 2.18 25.15 1.27
N THR A 209 1.58 23.98 1.09
CA THR A 209 1.35 23.40 -0.25
C THR A 209 -0.10 23.51 -0.73
N LEU A 210 -0.29 24.12 -1.91
CA LEU A 210 -1.56 24.14 -2.65
C LEU A 210 -1.65 22.95 -3.61
N VAL A 211 -2.82 22.32 -3.70
CA VAL A 211 -3.11 21.27 -4.68
C VAL A 211 -4.31 21.71 -5.51
N VAL A 212 -4.08 21.94 -6.80
CA VAL A 212 -5.10 22.37 -7.76
C VAL A 212 -5.61 21.14 -8.49
N PHE A 213 -6.93 20.96 -8.54
CA PHE A 213 -7.58 19.92 -9.33
C PHE A 213 -8.22 20.57 -10.56
N ASP A 214 -7.80 20.17 -11.76
CA ASP A 214 -8.53 20.38 -13.02
C ASP A 214 -9.13 19.03 -13.45
N ASP A 215 -10.10 19.03 -14.36
CA ASP A 215 -10.88 17.85 -14.80
C ASP A 215 -9.99 16.64 -15.21
N GLU A 216 -8.70 16.86 -15.48
CA GLU A 216 -7.75 15.87 -15.98
C GLU A 216 -6.42 15.77 -15.17
N THR A 217 -6.10 16.72 -14.27
CA THR A 217 -4.76 16.78 -13.64
C THR A 217 -4.76 17.31 -12.20
N VAL A 218 -3.75 16.88 -11.42
CA VAL A 218 -3.46 17.37 -10.07
C VAL A 218 -2.13 18.11 -10.11
N GLU A 219 -2.14 19.44 -10.00
CA GLU A 219 -0.94 20.28 -10.08
C GLU A 219 -0.65 21.00 -8.76
N ARG A 220 0.65 21.17 -8.44
CA ARG A 220 1.13 21.87 -7.23
C ARG A 220 1.53 23.31 -7.57
N TRP A 221 1.05 24.29 -6.81
CA TRP A 221 1.39 25.72 -6.99
C TRP A 221 2.19 26.28 -5.79
N PRO A 222 3.32 26.99 -5.99
CA PRO A 222 4.00 27.78 -4.97
C PRO A 222 3.26 29.10 -4.66
N LEU A 223 3.34 29.57 -3.41
CA LEU A 223 2.55 30.69 -2.85
C LEU A 223 3.07 32.12 -3.14
N GLU A 224 4.02 32.31 -4.05
CA GLU A 224 4.56 33.64 -4.36
C GLU A 224 3.79 34.32 -5.49
N ALA A 225 2.48 34.55 -5.29
CA ALA A 225 1.69 35.55 -6.00
C ALA A 225 0.29 35.65 -5.38
N GLU A 226 -0.18 36.90 -5.31
CA GLU A 226 -1.55 37.35 -5.01
C GLU A 226 -1.92 37.58 -3.54
N GLY A 227 -1.95 38.89 -3.22
CA GLY A 227 -2.50 39.46 -2.01
C GLY A 227 -4.01 39.26 -1.91
N VAL A 228 -4.40 38.32 -1.05
CA VAL A 228 -5.74 38.22 -0.49
C VAL A 228 -5.60 38.53 1.00
N GLY A 229 -6.35 39.53 1.47
CA GLY A 229 -6.24 40.09 2.81
C GLY A 229 -6.37 39.04 3.91
N ASN A 230 -5.51 39.19 4.94
CA ASN A 230 -5.61 38.47 6.19
C ASN A 230 -6.97 38.77 6.85
N SER A 231 -7.84 37.77 6.89
CA SER A 231 -8.84 37.68 7.95
C SER A 231 -8.40 36.58 8.89
N SER A 232 -8.16 36.98 10.14
CA SER A 232 -7.76 36.16 11.27
C SER A 232 -8.88 35.19 11.68
N ASP A 233 -8.45 34.09 12.29
CA ASP A 233 -9.22 33.13 13.10
C ASP A 233 -10.04 32.06 12.39
N SER A 234 -9.37 30.94 12.10
CA SER A 234 -9.96 29.62 12.36
C SER A 234 -8.88 28.54 12.47
N ALA A 235 -8.58 28.15 13.71
CA ALA A 235 -7.70 27.03 14.04
C ALA A 235 -8.48 25.70 13.96
N LYS A 236 -8.92 25.31 12.76
CA LYS A 236 -9.40 23.96 12.45
C LYS A 236 -9.29 23.75 10.95
N GLY A 237 -9.13 22.50 10.52
CA GLY A 237 -8.98 22.14 9.10
C GLY A 237 -10.15 22.58 8.24
N GLU A 238 -10.15 23.85 7.86
CA GLU A 238 -11.23 24.50 7.13
C GLU A 238 -11.10 24.18 5.65
N VAL A 239 -12.18 23.62 5.09
CA VAL A 239 -12.34 23.35 3.68
C VAL A 239 -12.89 24.63 3.04
N THR A 240 -12.00 25.45 2.49
CA THR A 240 -12.41 26.62 1.69
C THR A 240 -12.45 26.23 0.22
N ALA A 241 -13.66 26.04 -0.32
CA ALA A 241 -13.87 25.93 -1.76
C ALA A 241 -13.96 27.33 -2.36
N ALA A 242 -12.90 27.79 -3.02
CA ALA A 242 -12.92 29.04 -3.76
C ALA A 242 -13.19 28.75 -5.24
N VAL A 243 -14.26 29.35 -5.79
CA VAL A 243 -14.53 29.39 -7.23
C VAL A 243 -13.72 30.54 -7.81
N VAL A 244 -12.73 30.24 -8.65
CA VAL A 244 -11.96 31.26 -9.37
C VAL A 244 -12.35 31.23 -10.84
N ASN A 245 -12.84 32.37 -11.34
CA ASN A 245 -13.12 32.58 -12.76
C ASN A 245 -11.80 32.64 -13.55
N LYS A 246 -11.78 32.18 -14.80
CA LYS A 246 -10.61 32.24 -15.72
C LYS A 246 -10.14 33.67 -16.10
N GLY A 247 -10.47 34.69 -15.31
CA GLY A 247 -10.16 36.11 -15.55
C GLY A 247 -9.48 36.84 -14.40
N GLY A 248 -8.86 36.13 -13.43
CA GLY A 248 -7.96 36.77 -12.47
C GLY A 248 -6.66 37.26 -13.14
N PRO A 249 -6.02 38.34 -12.65
CA PRO A 249 -4.89 38.96 -13.33
C PRO A 249 -3.77 37.94 -13.61
N ARG A 250 -3.31 37.87 -14.87
CA ARG A 250 -2.01 37.23 -15.15
C ARG A 250 -0.95 37.96 -14.34
N PRO A 251 0.04 37.25 -13.74
CA PRO A 251 1.22 37.90 -13.19
C PRO A 251 1.84 38.78 -14.28
N PRO A 252 2.38 39.97 -13.98
CA PRO A 252 3.13 40.72 -14.97
C PRO A 252 4.30 39.84 -15.40
N GLY A 253 4.17 39.25 -16.59
CA GLY A 253 5.27 38.61 -17.27
C GLY A 253 6.39 39.64 -17.35
N LYS A 254 7.58 39.29 -16.85
CA LYS A 254 8.78 40.05 -17.11
C LYS A 254 9.01 40.05 -18.62
N LYS A 255 8.37 40.97 -19.33
CA LYS A 255 8.79 41.42 -20.65
C LYS A 255 10.18 42.00 -20.42
N LYS A 256 11.22 41.23 -20.77
CA LYS A 256 12.51 41.81 -21.12
C LYS A 256 12.23 42.77 -22.28
N ARG A 257 11.96 44.04 -21.97
CA ARG A 257 12.10 45.10 -22.95
C ARG A 257 13.61 45.25 -23.23
N PRO A 258 14.02 45.38 -24.50
CA PRO A 258 15.41 45.66 -24.82
C PRO A 258 15.79 46.97 -24.13
N ARG A 259 16.93 46.98 -23.42
CA ARG A 259 17.50 48.21 -22.88
C ARG A 259 17.88 49.10 -24.05
N SER A 260 17.09 50.12 -24.33
CA SER A 260 17.56 51.33 -25.01
C SER A 260 18.57 52.01 -24.09
N PHE A 261 19.77 52.23 -24.61
CA PHE A 261 20.85 52.97 -23.96
C PHE A 261 20.37 54.38 -23.57
N PRO A 262 20.76 54.93 -22.40
CA PRO A 262 20.52 56.34 -22.10
C PRO A 262 21.49 57.22 -22.92
N GLU A 263 20.94 58.15 -23.69
CA GLU A 263 21.69 59.28 -24.26
C GLU A 263 22.20 60.18 -23.11
N HIS A 264 23.50 60.46 -23.11
CA HIS A 264 24.15 61.45 -22.24
C HIS A 264 24.18 62.82 -22.95
N PRO A 265 23.78 63.91 -22.30
CA PRO A 265 24.02 65.25 -22.83
C PRO A 265 25.42 65.77 -22.42
N GLY A 266 26.30 65.96 -23.42
CA GLY A 266 27.11 67.18 -23.56
C GLY A 266 28.64 67.15 -23.35
N ILE A 267 29.38 67.20 -24.49
CA ILE A 267 30.55 68.08 -24.79
C ILE A 267 31.91 67.71 -24.11
N ALA A 268 33.13 67.70 -24.71
CA ALA A 268 33.74 68.17 -25.96
C ALA A 268 34.94 67.26 -26.34
N ALA A 269 35.21 67.00 -27.62
CA ALA A 269 36.29 67.60 -28.44
C ALA A 269 37.74 67.15 -28.12
N GLY A 270 38.42 66.56 -29.12
CA GLY A 270 39.87 66.39 -29.13
C GLY A 270 40.39 65.28 -30.04
N LYS A 271 40.43 65.53 -31.35
CA LYS A 271 41.25 64.82 -32.36
C LYS A 271 42.63 65.53 -32.44
N PRO A 272 43.69 65.00 -33.09
CA PRO A 272 43.71 64.15 -34.29
C PRO A 272 43.98 62.66 -34.06
#